data_AF-A0A6L7MUG1-F1
#
_entry.id   AF-A0A6L7MUG1-F1
#
_cell.length_a   1.000
_cell.length_b   1.000
_cell.length_c   1.000
_cell.angle_alpha   90.00
_cell.angle_beta   90.00
_cell.angle_gamma   90.00
#
_symmetry.space_group_name_H-M   'P 1'
#
loop_
_entity.id
_entity.type
_entity.pdbx_description
1 polymer ?
#
loop_
_entity_poly.entity_id
_entity_poly.type
_entity_poly.pdbx_seq_one_letter_code
_entity_poly.pdbx_strand_id
1 'polypeptide(L)' 'EPGAAVQGNAYDAADELPAELRFSPTLRQSAERFAASAAARELFGDTFVDHFAATRRWESERHERFVDDWQLARYFEII' A
#
# COMPACT_ATOMS: atom_id res chain seq x y z
N GLU A 1 21.49 1.82 -6.99
CA GLU A 1 21.42 2.72 -8.16
C GLU A 1 19.99 2.92 -8.66
N PRO A 2 19.56 4.17 -8.90
CA PRO A 2 18.18 4.53 -9.25
C PRO A 2 17.72 4.12 -10.67
N GLY A 3 18.54 3.41 -11.45
CA GLY A 3 18.20 2.98 -12.82
C GLY A 3 18.12 4.12 -13.83
N ALA A 4 17.56 3.83 -15.01
CA ALA A 4 17.34 4.84 -16.05
C ALA A 4 16.12 5.71 -15.71
N ALA A 5 16.19 7.00 -16.02
CA ALA A 5 15.06 7.92 -15.80
C ALA A 5 13.88 7.59 -16.73
N VAL A 6 12.67 7.54 -16.17
CA VAL A 6 11.42 7.43 -16.93
C VAL A 6 11.29 8.64 -17.86
N GLN A 7 11.02 8.40 -19.14
CA GLN A 7 10.85 9.44 -20.16
C GLN A 7 9.37 9.59 -20.51
N GLY A 8 8.90 10.83 -20.69
CA GLY A 8 7.52 11.11 -21.08
C GLY A 8 6.54 11.11 -19.90
N ASN A 9 5.31 10.64 -20.14
CA ASN A 9 4.23 10.63 -19.16
C ASN A 9 4.28 9.38 -18.28
N ALA A 10 4.37 9.58 -16.96
CA ALA A 10 4.43 8.49 -15.99
C ALA A 10 3.16 7.63 -15.92
N TYR A 11 1.99 8.17 -16.26
CA TYR A 11 0.75 7.38 -16.30
C TYR A 11 0.74 6.38 -17.45
N ASP A 12 1.26 6.79 -18.61
CA ASP A 12 1.34 5.93 -19.80
C ASP A 12 2.42 4.85 -19.62
N ALA A 13 3.51 5.19 -18.92
CA ALA A 13 4.60 4.26 -18.62
C ALA A 13 4.34 3.35 -17.40
N ALA A 14 3.27 3.57 -16.63
CA ALA A 14 3.05 2.91 -15.34
C ALA A 14 2.97 1.38 -15.46
N ASP A 15 2.32 0.89 -16.51
CA ASP A 15 2.13 -0.55 -16.77
C ASP A 15 3.40 -1.23 -17.31
N GLU A 16 4.36 -0.45 -17.82
CA GLU A 16 5.63 -0.93 -18.38
C GLU A 16 6.73 -1.03 -17.30
N LEU A 17 6.56 -0.36 -16.17
CA LEU A 17 7.54 -0.38 -15.08
C LEU A 17 7.64 -1.77 -14.43
N PRO A 18 8.85 -2.27 -14.11
CA PRO A 18 9.03 -3.46 -13.28
C PRO A 18 8.25 -3.39 -11.96
N ALA A 19 7.71 -4.53 -11.52
CA ALA A 19 6.84 -4.59 -10.33
C ALA A 19 7.52 -4.06 -9.05
N GLU A 20 8.83 -4.26 -8.92
CA GLU A 20 9.66 -3.78 -7.81
C GLU A 20 9.77 -2.25 -7.70
N LEU A 21 9.61 -1.53 -8.82
CA LEU A 21 9.60 -0.07 -8.86
C LEU A 21 8.20 0.51 -8.61
N ARG A 22 7.16 -0.33 -8.53
CA ARG A 22 5.79 0.13 -8.27
C ARG A 22 5.55 0.32 -6.78
N PHE A 23 4.81 1.38 -6.46
CA PHE A 23 4.28 1.55 -5.11
C PHE A 23 3.22 0.51 -4.80
N SER A 24 3.06 0.18 -3.52
CA SER A 24 1.99 -0.69 -3.09
C SER A 24 0.64 0.00 -3.25
N PRO A 25 -0.38 -0.68 -3.81
CA PRO A 25 -1.70 -0.10 -4.05
C PRO A 25 -2.56 0.01 -2.79
N THR A 26 -2.20 -0.67 -1.69
CA THR A 26 -3.02 -0.72 -0.48
C THR A 26 -2.20 -0.48 0.78
N LEU A 27 -2.85 0.06 1.81
CA LEU A 27 -2.23 0.29 3.12
C LEU A 27 -1.69 -1.01 3.72
N ARG A 28 -2.43 -2.11 3.61
CA ARG A 28 -2.01 -3.45 4.04
C ARG A 28 -0.69 -3.86 3.38
N GLN A 29 -0.60 -3.79 2.06
CA GLN A 29 0.61 -4.17 1.32
C GLN A 29 1.80 -3.25 1.64
N SER A 30 1.55 -1.96 1.85
CA SER A 30 2.58 -1.01 2.31
C SER A 30 3.09 -1.38 3.71
N ALA A 31 2.20 -1.75 4.64
CA ALA A 31 2.55 -2.16 5.98
C ALA A 31 3.41 -3.44 5.99
N GLU A 32 3.08 -4.42 5.14
CA GLU A 32 3.89 -5.64 4.99
C GLU A 32 5.30 -5.33 4.45
N ARG A 33 5.40 -4.52 3.39
CA ARG A 33 6.71 -4.10 2.84
C ARG A 33 7.53 -3.33 3.86
N PHE A 34 6.89 -2.45 4.65
CA PHE A 34 7.55 -1.69 5.69
C PHE A 34 8.09 -2.61 6.80
N ALA A 35 7.30 -3.59 7.26
CA ALA A 35 7.73 -4.56 8.27
C ALA A 35 8.91 -5.43 7.80
N ALA A 36 8.99 -5.73 6.50
CA ALA A 36 10.08 -6.50 5.91
C ALA A 36 11.32 -5.66 5.52
N SER A 37 11.27 -4.33 5.66
CA SER A 37 12.34 -3.44 5.19
C SER A 37 13.52 -3.41 6.15
N ALA A 38 14.68 -3.91 5.70
CA ALA A 38 15.92 -3.81 6.44
C ALA A 38 16.33 -2.35 6.69
N ALA A 39 16.16 -1.48 5.69
CA ALA A 39 16.46 -0.05 5.82
C ALA A 39 15.56 0.62 6.88
N ALA A 40 14.28 0.26 6.95
CA ALA A 40 13.38 0.80 7.98
C ALA A 40 13.80 0.33 9.38
N ARG A 41 14.22 -0.93 9.53
CA ARG A 41 14.71 -1.48 10.80
C ARG A 41 16.01 -0.83 11.25
N GLU A 42 16.92 -0.57 10.33
CA GLU A 42 18.17 0.15 10.62
C GLU A 42 17.91 1.60 11.08
N LEU A 43 16.99 2.30 10.41
CA LEU A 43 16.71 3.71 10.69
C LEU A 43 15.86 3.92 11.95
N PHE A 44 14.90 3.04 12.21
CA PHE A 44 13.88 3.26 13.25
C PHE A 44 13.91 2.23 14.38
N GLY A 45 14.62 1.11 14.20
CA GLY A 45 14.67 0.00 15.16
C GLY A 45 13.49 -0.96 15.04
N ASP A 46 13.74 -2.22 15.42
CA ASP A 46 12.78 -3.31 15.28
C ASP A 46 11.46 -3.05 16.02
N THR A 47 11.54 -2.62 17.27
CA THR A 47 10.36 -2.35 18.12
C THR A 47 9.42 -1.33 17.49
N PHE A 48 9.96 -0.26 16.91
CA PHE A 48 9.15 0.76 16.26
C PHE A 48 8.51 0.22 14.98
N VAL A 49 9.31 -0.43 14.12
CA VAL A 49 8.84 -0.97 12.85
C VAL A 49 7.71 -1.97 13.07
N ASP A 50 7.88 -2.89 14.01
CA ASP A 50 6.89 -3.92 14.31
C ASP A 50 5.60 -3.31 14.88
N HIS A 51 5.72 -2.38 15.81
CA HIS A 51 4.55 -1.69 16.39
C HIS A 51 3.79 -0.88 15.33
N PHE A 52 4.51 -0.05 14.56
CA PHE A 52 3.89 0.80 13.55
C PHE A 52 3.20 -0.03 12.46
N ALA A 53 3.87 -1.07 11.93
CA ALA A 53 3.28 -1.95 10.94
C ALA A 53 2.01 -2.64 11.46
N ALA A 54 2.01 -3.10 12.72
CA ALA A 54 0.84 -3.71 13.34
C ALA A 54 -0.36 -2.75 13.39
N THR A 55 -0.15 -1.47 13.72
CA THR A 55 -1.24 -0.48 13.74
C THR A 55 -1.87 -0.27 12.35
N ARG A 56 -1.06 -0.28 11.29
CA ARG A 56 -1.53 -0.12 9.90
C ARG A 56 -2.26 -1.35 9.37
N ARG A 57 -1.83 -2.56 9.76
CA ARG A 57 -2.58 -3.80 9.46
C ARG A 57 -3.97 -3.77 10.08
N TRP A 58 -4.04 -3.44 11.37
CA TRP A 58 -5.31 -3.35 12.09
C TRP A 58 -6.26 -2.32 11.46
N GLU A 59 -5.74 -1.17 11.07
CA GLU A 59 -6.50 -0.12 10.39
C GLU A 59 -7.09 -0.61 9.05
N SER A 60 -6.29 -1.29 8.23
CA SER A 60 -6.77 -1.88 6.97
C SER A 60 -7.85 -2.94 7.20
N GLU A 61 -7.68 -3.82 8.18
CA GLU A 61 -8.67 -4.82 8.56
C GLU A 61 -9.98 -4.21 9.05
N ARG A 62 -9.90 -3.07 9.76
CA ARG A 62 -11.07 -2.35 10.23
C ARG A 62 -11.83 -1.73 9.06
N HIS A 63 -11.10 -1.14 8.11
CA HIS A 63 -11.68 -0.51 6.92
C HIS A 63 -12.38 -1.52 6.01
N GLU A 64 -11.77 -2.68 5.76
CA GLU A 64 -12.35 -3.74 4.90
C GLU A 64 -13.66 -4.33 5.46
N ARG A 65 -13.93 -4.16 6.76
CA ARG A 65 -15.18 -4.61 7.40
C ARG A 65 -16.30 -3.57 7.32
N PHE A 66 -16.01 -2.36 6.87
CA PHE A 66 -16.98 -1.29 6.75
C PHE A 66 -17.55 -1.28 5.33
N VAL A 67 -18.88 -1.32 5.21
CA VAL A 67 -19.55 -1.12 3.92
C VAL A 67 -19.70 0.38 3.74
N ASP A 68 -19.12 0.92 2.67
CA ASP A 68 -19.21 2.34 2.39
C ASP A 68 -20.54 2.73 1.72
N ASP A 69 -20.87 4.02 1.75
CA ASP A 69 -22.12 4.54 1.21
C ASP A 69 -22.26 4.31 -0.30
N TRP A 70 -21.16 4.26 -1.05
CA TRP A 70 -21.17 3.99 -2.48
C TRP A 70 -21.54 2.53 -2.75
N GLN A 71 -21.03 1.60 -1.95
CA GLN A 71 -21.39 0.18 -1.98
C GLN A 71 -22.87 0.00 -1.62
N LEU A 72 -23.36 0.70 -0.59
CA LEU A 72 -24.78 0.67 -0.22
C LEU A 72 -25.65 1.19 -1.38
N ALA A 73 -25.35 2.37 -1.94
CA ALA A 73 -26.11 2.95 -3.05
C ALA A 73 -26.11 2.06 -4.30
N ARG A 74 -24.98 1.40 -4.61
CA ARG A 74 -24.89 0.49 -5.75
C ARG A 74 -25.73 -0.76 -5.56
N TYR A 75 -25.82 -1.32 -4.36
CA TYR A 75 -26.43 -2.64 -4.15
C TYR A 75 -27.84 -2.61 -3.53
N PHE A 76 -28.29 -1.49 -2.93
CA PHE A 76 -29.63 -1.38 -2.36
C PHE A 76 -30.75 -1.21 -3.40
N GLU A 77 -30.46 -0.65 -4.57
CA GLU A 77 -31.46 -0.42 -5.64
C GLU A 77 -31.46 -1.50 -6.73
N ILE A 78 -30.60 -2.53 -6.62
CA ILE A 78 -30.48 -3.62 -7.62
C ILE A 78 -31.52 -4.75 -7.41
N ILE A 79 -32.37 -4.68 -6.38
CA ILE A 79 -33.39 -5.72 -6.07
C ILE A 79 -34.73 -5.41 -6.73
#